data_AF-A0A9W8I8S1-F1
#
_entry.id   AF-A0A9W8I8S1-F1
#
_cell.length_a   1.000
_cell.length_b   1.000
_cell.length_c   1.000
_cell.angle_alpha   90.00
_cell.angle_beta   90.00
_cell.angle_gamma   90.00
#
_symmetry.space_group_name_H-M   'P 1'
#
loop_
_entity.id
_entity.type
_entity.pdbx_description
1 polymer ?
#
loop_
_entity_poly.entity_id
_entity_poly.type
_entity_poly.pdbx_seq_one_letter_code
_entity_poly.pdbx_strand_id
1 'polypeptide(L)'
;MNRTDDENNAANSKERQLRSELEALSLLSGENNPSLETQYDSMNEMEQKRLIEKLTLQTQADIQAFSMFLKLPTVAILVLKLVFAYSYVTNGSILPFRILTEHPIMATEISVVILQFTLYLLSSERWNYAIKGCVLLLLTADIAHILACSCSGIIEVIWWMLPLINLAVVCYAQFNMRRSRDDIEKLASRAYHDKND
;
A
#
# COMPACT_ATOMS: atom_id res chain seq x y z
N MET A 1 13.12 20.73 49.51
CA MET A 1 12.38 19.48 49.24
C MET A 1 10.96 19.88 48.87
N ASN A 2 10.53 19.63 47.63
CA ASN A 2 9.11 19.62 47.16
C ASN A 2 8.95 19.72 45.63
N ARG A 3 10.02 19.87 44.83
CA ARG A 3 9.87 20.07 43.36
C ARG A 3 9.82 18.76 42.55
N THR A 4 10.40 17.69 43.09
CA THR A 4 10.47 16.37 42.45
C THR A 4 9.22 15.51 42.67
N ASP A 5 8.44 15.78 43.72
CA ASP A 5 7.23 15.02 44.03
C ASP A 5 6.03 15.48 43.18
N ASP A 6 5.98 16.78 42.81
CA ASP A 6 4.95 17.34 41.93
C ASP A 6 5.10 16.87 40.46
N GLU A 7 6.34 16.75 39.97
CA GLU A 7 6.60 16.24 38.61
C GLU A 7 6.29 14.74 38.48
N ASN A 8 6.60 13.94 39.51
CA ASN A 8 6.26 12.52 39.54
C ASN A 8 4.74 12.28 39.66
N ASN A 9 4.01 13.15 40.37
CA ASN A 9 2.55 13.08 40.44
C ASN A 9 1.88 13.48 39.13
N ALA A 10 2.41 14.49 38.43
CA ALA A 10 1.92 14.90 37.11
C ALA A 10 2.16 13.82 36.04
N ALA A 11 3.33 13.17 36.05
CA ALA A 11 3.65 12.08 35.13
C ALA A 11 2.76 10.85 35.38
N ASN A 12 2.55 10.47 36.65
CA ASN A 12 1.66 9.37 37.02
C ASN A 12 0.19 9.66 36.69
N SER A 13 -0.26 10.91 36.80
CA SER A 13 -1.61 11.32 36.38
C SER A 13 -1.80 11.16 34.87
N LYS A 14 -0.77 11.53 34.09
CA LYS A 14 -0.80 11.46 32.63
C LYS A 14 -0.73 10.02 32.13
N GLU A 15 0.05 9.16 32.78
CA GLU A 15 0.10 7.73 32.47
C GLU A 15 -1.23 7.03 32.79
N ARG A 16 -1.88 7.39 33.90
CA ARG A 16 -3.23 6.90 34.23
C ARG A 16 -4.29 7.38 33.24
N GLN A 17 -4.21 8.63 32.77
CA GLN A 17 -5.08 9.12 31.70
C GLN A 17 -4.87 8.35 30.39
N LEU A 18 -3.62 8.19 29.96
CA LEU A 18 -3.30 7.44 28.74
C LEU A 18 -3.75 5.98 28.83
N ARG A 19 -3.62 5.33 29.99
CA ARG A 19 -4.15 3.97 30.21
C ARG A 19 -5.67 3.94 30.18
N SER A 20 -6.35 4.91 30.77
CA SER A 20 -7.82 4.99 30.68
C SER A 20 -8.33 5.26 29.26
N GLU A 21 -7.60 6.05 28.47
CA GLU A 21 -7.90 6.25 27.04
C GLU A 21 -7.60 5.00 26.23
N LEU A 22 -6.51 4.28 26.54
CA LEU A 22 -6.17 3.02 25.88
C LEU A 22 -7.18 1.92 26.22
N GLU A 23 -7.69 1.88 27.45
CA GLU A 23 -8.75 0.95 27.88
C GLU A 23 -10.10 1.31 27.27
N ALA A 24 -10.43 2.60 27.12
CA ALA A 24 -11.61 3.05 26.37
C ALA A 24 -11.49 2.69 24.87
N LEU A 25 -10.29 2.78 24.29
CA LEU A 25 -10.02 2.34 22.93
C LEU A 25 -9.99 0.82 22.78
N SER A 26 -9.55 0.07 23.81
CA SER A 26 -9.57 -1.39 23.79
C SER A 26 -10.98 -1.95 23.97
N LEU A 27 -11.84 -1.28 24.75
CA LEU A 27 -13.27 -1.61 24.85
C LEU A 27 -14.02 -1.32 23.53
N LEU A 28 -13.56 -0.35 22.75
CA LEU A 28 -14.03 -0.14 21.37
C LEU A 28 -13.47 -1.16 20.36
N SER A 29 -12.45 -1.93 20.75
CA SER A 29 -11.73 -2.85 19.84
C SER A 29 -11.89 -4.34 20.22
N GLY A 30 -12.61 -4.67 21.30
CA GLY A 30 -12.68 -6.01 21.88
C GLY A 30 -14.04 -6.70 21.74
N GLU A 31 -14.11 -7.64 20.80
CA GLU A 31 -14.81 -8.95 20.90
C GLU A 31 -16.34 -9.02 21.04
N ASN A 32 -17.08 -7.90 20.99
CA ASN A 32 -18.56 -7.94 20.88
C ASN A 32 -19.15 -6.68 20.24
N ASN A 33 -18.49 -6.11 19.22
CA ASN A 33 -19.03 -4.93 18.54
C ASN A 33 -20.24 -5.31 17.65
N PRO A 34 -21.41 -4.66 17.81
CA PRO A 34 -22.37 -4.61 16.73
C PRO A 34 -21.67 -3.97 15.51
N SER A 35 -22.10 -4.32 14.28
CA SER A 35 -21.42 -3.85 13.07
C SER A 35 -21.28 -2.32 13.09
N LEU A 36 -20.23 -1.79 12.45
CA LEU A 36 -19.99 -0.34 12.38
C LEU A 36 -21.26 0.43 11.92
N GLU A 37 -22.10 -0.22 11.10
CA GLU A 37 -23.43 0.24 10.70
C GLU A 37 -24.42 0.38 11.87
N THR A 38 -24.50 -0.58 12.79
CA THR A 38 -25.42 -0.51 13.93
C THR A 38 -25.00 0.56 14.94
N GLN A 39 -23.69 0.81 15.06
CA GLN A 39 -23.15 1.86 15.93
C GLN A 39 -23.37 3.25 15.30
N TYR A 40 -23.24 3.34 13.98
CA TYR A 40 -23.50 4.54 13.19
C TYR A 40 -24.97 5.00 13.27
N ASP A 41 -25.92 4.08 13.14
CA ASP A 41 -27.37 4.37 13.20
C ASP A 41 -27.84 4.87 14.57
N SER A 42 -27.09 4.59 15.64
CA SER A 42 -27.42 4.99 17.01
C SER A 42 -26.87 6.37 17.41
N MET A 43 -26.01 6.98 16.58
CA MET A 43 -25.29 8.21 16.89
C MET A 43 -26.03 9.47 16.44
N ASN A 44 -25.82 10.57 17.17
CA ASN A 44 -26.38 11.88 16.84
C ASN A 44 -25.77 12.43 15.53
N GLU A 45 -26.52 13.18 14.70
CA GLU A 45 -26.05 13.68 13.38
C GLU A 45 -24.68 14.39 13.44
N MET A 46 -24.43 15.13 14.53
CA MET A 46 -23.16 15.85 14.73
C MET A 46 -21.99 14.90 15.02
N GLU A 47 -22.26 13.78 15.71
CA GLU A 47 -21.28 12.76 16.02
C GLU A 47 -21.01 11.87 14.79
N GLN A 48 -22.04 11.54 14.00
CA GLN A 48 -21.90 10.86 12.71
C GLN A 48 -21.00 11.65 11.75
N LYS A 49 -21.21 12.97 11.63
CA LYS A 49 -20.35 13.82 10.79
C LYS A 49 -18.90 13.88 11.25
N ARG A 50 -18.67 14.01 12.56
CA ARG A 50 -17.31 13.97 13.12
C ARG A 50 -16.65 12.61 12.93
N LEU A 51 -17.41 11.52 13.04
CA LEU A 51 -16.92 10.16 12.81
C LEU A 51 -16.50 9.97 11.35
N ILE A 52 -17.33 10.39 10.38
CA ILE A 52 -17.00 10.33 8.95
C ILE A 52 -15.76 11.17 8.65
N GLU A 53 -15.67 12.39 9.16
CA GLU A 53 -14.51 13.26 8.93
C GLU A 53 -13.23 12.65 9.52
N LYS A 54 -13.31 12.12 10.76
CA LYS A 54 -12.18 11.43 11.40
C LYS A 54 -11.77 10.17 10.64
N LEU A 55 -12.73 9.34 10.22
CA LEU A 55 -12.47 8.14 9.42
C LEU A 55 -11.84 8.51 8.08
N THR A 56 -12.31 9.55 7.42
CA THR A 56 -11.77 10.02 6.13
C THR A 56 -10.32 10.49 6.29
N LEU A 57 -10.03 11.31 7.31
CA LEU A 57 -8.67 11.79 7.58
C LEU A 57 -7.72 10.64 7.97
N GLN A 58 -8.20 9.72 8.81
CA GLN A 58 -7.41 8.56 9.23
C GLN A 58 -7.12 7.62 8.05
N THR A 59 -8.14 7.28 7.26
CA THR A 59 -7.97 6.46 6.04
C THR A 59 -7.06 7.14 5.03
N GLN A 60 -7.12 8.47 4.87
CA GLN A 60 -6.22 9.19 3.97
C GLN A 60 -4.76 9.13 4.45
N ALA A 61 -4.52 9.29 5.76
CA ALA A 61 -3.19 9.16 6.35
C ALA A 61 -2.65 7.73 6.22
N ASP A 62 -3.49 6.71 6.46
CA ASP A 62 -3.13 5.30 6.34
C ASP A 62 -2.79 4.92 4.89
N ILE A 63 -3.58 5.41 3.92
CA ILE A 63 -3.32 5.24 2.49
C ILE A 63 -1.97 5.84 2.11
N GLN A 64 -1.68 7.05 2.59
CA GLN A 64 -0.43 7.74 2.29
C GLN A 64 0.79 7.02 2.91
N ALA A 65 0.68 6.61 4.17
CA ALA A 65 1.71 5.87 4.88
C ALA A 65 1.99 4.52 4.19
N PHE A 66 0.96 3.79 3.82
CA PHE A 66 1.09 2.50 3.14
C PHE A 66 1.61 2.64 1.70
N SER A 67 1.18 3.69 0.98
CA SER A 67 1.78 4.01 -0.32
C SER A 67 3.27 4.29 -0.20
N MET A 68 3.69 5.08 0.79
CA MET A 68 5.11 5.35 1.06
C MET A 68 5.86 4.06 1.43
N PHE A 69 5.24 3.17 2.22
CA PHE A 69 5.79 1.87 2.56
C PHE A 69 6.04 0.98 1.34
N LEU A 70 5.13 0.96 0.36
CA LEU A 70 5.28 0.18 -0.88
C LEU A 70 6.26 0.80 -1.89
N LYS A 71 6.48 2.12 -1.84
CA LYS A 71 7.47 2.79 -2.71
C LYS A 71 8.88 2.30 -2.40
N LEU A 72 9.23 2.14 -1.13
CA LEU A 72 10.57 1.76 -0.71
C LEU A 72 11.06 0.42 -1.29
N PRO A 73 10.32 -0.71 -1.17
CA PRO A 73 10.72 -1.96 -1.80
C PRO A 73 10.69 -1.88 -3.33
N THR A 74 9.74 -1.13 -3.92
CA THR A 74 9.70 -0.93 -5.38
C THR A 74 10.96 -0.23 -5.90
N VAL A 75 11.41 0.83 -5.22
CA VAL A 75 12.66 1.54 -5.55
C VAL A 75 13.87 0.62 -5.36
N ALA A 76 13.90 -0.18 -4.28
CA ALA A 76 14.99 -1.12 -4.05
C ALA A 76 15.11 -2.14 -5.21
N ILE A 77 14.00 -2.75 -5.64
CA ILE A 77 13.98 -3.70 -6.77
C ILE A 77 14.40 -2.99 -8.06
N LEU A 78 13.96 -1.75 -8.28
CA LEU A 78 14.35 -0.95 -9.45
C LEU A 78 15.86 -0.69 -9.49
N VAL A 79 16.46 -0.27 -8.38
CA VAL A 79 17.91 -0.07 -8.26
C VAL A 79 18.65 -1.37 -8.51
N LEU A 80 18.19 -2.49 -7.95
CA LEU A 80 18.78 -3.81 -8.19
C LEU A 80 18.77 -4.19 -9.68
N LYS A 81 17.65 -3.97 -10.38
CA LYS A 81 17.54 -4.22 -11.83
C LYS A 81 18.41 -3.29 -12.67
N LEU A 82 18.59 -2.03 -12.26
CA LEU A 82 19.49 -1.09 -12.93
C LEU A 82 20.96 -1.46 -12.74
N VAL A 83 21.36 -1.83 -11.51
CA VAL A 83 22.73 -2.31 -11.23
C VAL A 83 23.02 -3.58 -12.02
N PHE A 84 22.04 -4.47 -12.16
CA PHE A 84 22.12 -5.65 -13.02
C PHE A 84 22.33 -5.27 -14.49
N ALA A 85 21.51 -4.37 -15.04
CA ALA A 85 21.65 -3.90 -16.41
C ALA A 85 23.04 -3.30 -16.67
N TYR A 86 23.50 -2.43 -15.76
CA TYR A 86 24.82 -1.82 -15.85
C TYR A 86 25.94 -2.86 -15.83
N SER A 87 25.90 -3.79 -14.86
CA SER A 87 26.92 -4.84 -14.73
C SER A 87 26.95 -5.76 -15.94
N TYR A 88 25.79 -6.04 -16.54
CA TYR A 88 25.68 -6.82 -17.77
C TYR A 88 26.38 -6.11 -18.94
N VAL A 89 26.12 -4.81 -19.12
CA VAL A 89 26.72 -4.00 -20.20
C VAL A 89 28.23 -3.85 -20.02
N THR A 90 28.72 -3.66 -18.78
CA THR A 90 30.15 -3.39 -18.55
C THR A 90 31.02 -4.63 -18.44
N ASN A 91 30.53 -5.70 -17.80
CA ASN A 91 31.38 -6.84 -17.41
C ASN A 91 31.10 -8.13 -18.19
N GLY A 92 30.07 -8.16 -19.05
CA GLY A 92 29.73 -9.32 -19.90
C GLY A 92 29.42 -10.62 -19.15
N SER A 93 29.36 -10.58 -17.82
CA SER A 93 29.17 -11.72 -16.92
C SER A 93 28.40 -11.28 -15.68
N ILE A 94 27.60 -12.20 -15.15
CA ILE A 94 26.29 -11.92 -14.57
C ILE A 94 26.28 -12.30 -13.08
N LEU A 95 25.86 -11.39 -12.23
CA LEU A 95 25.23 -11.71 -10.96
C LEU A 95 23.72 -11.54 -11.21
N PRO A 96 22.86 -12.59 -11.12
CA PRO A 96 23.08 -13.92 -10.56
C PRO A 96 23.23 -15.12 -11.52
N PHE A 97 23.19 -14.99 -12.86
CA PHE A 97 22.98 -16.15 -13.77
C PHE A 97 24.16 -16.53 -14.66
N ARG A 98 24.54 -17.80 -14.75
CA ARG A 98 25.77 -18.21 -15.45
C ARG A 98 25.64 -18.30 -16.99
N ILE A 99 24.44 -18.36 -17.54
CA ILE A 99 24.16 -18.60 -18.96
C ILE A 99 22.87 -17.85 -19.32
N LEU A 100 22.94 -16.72 -20.04
CA LEU A 100 21.76 -16.16 -20.69
C LEU A 100 21.96 -16.13 -22.20
N THR A 101 21.25 -17.03 -22.87
CA THR A 101 20.99 -16.99 -24.30
C THR A 101 19.93 -15.94 -24.61
N GLU A 102 20.28 -15.03 -25.54
CA GLU A 102 19.41 -14.16 -26.35
C GLU A 102 18.49 -13.17 -25.58
N HIS A 103 18.99 -11.93 -25.41
CA HIS A 103 18.28 -10.69 -25.01
C HIS A 103 17.98 -10.35 -23.53
N PRO A 104 18.95 -10.48 -22.59
CA PRO A 104 18.82 -10.00 -21.20
C PRO A 104 18.58 -8.48 -21.02
N ILE A 105 18.96 -7.67 -22.00
CA ILE A 105 18.77 -6.21 -21.95
C ILE A 105 17.28 -5.87 -22.10
N MET A 106 16.62 -6.43 -23.12
CA MET A 106 15.18 -6.23 -23.37
C MET A 106 14.35 -6.71 -22.16
N ALA A 107 14.74 -7.83 -21.57
CA ALA A 107 14.17 -8.37 -20.34
C ALA A 107 14.22 -7.38 -19.17
N THR A 108 15.38 -6.74 -19.03
CA THR A 108 15.61 -5.78 -17.95
C THR A 108 14.90 -4.46 -18.23
N GLU A 109 14.79 -4.03 -19.49
CA GLU A 109 14.01 -2.86 -19.90
C GLU A 109 12.53 -3.03 -19.55
N ILE A 110 11.91 -4.16 -19.88
CA ILE A 110 10.52 -4.46 -19.52
C ILE A 110 10.34 -4.42 -17.99
N SER A 111 11.25 -5.07 -17.26
CA SER A 111 11.26 -5.05 -15.78
C SER A 111 11.31 -3.61 -15.23
N VAL A 112 12.16 -2.75 -15.79
CA VAL A 112 12.33 -1.36 -15.38
C VAL A 112 11.07 -0.54 -15.69
N VAL A 113 10.47 -0.71 -16.86
CA VAL A 113 9.22 -0.04 -17.25
C VAL A 113 8.09 -0.40 -16.28
N ILE A 114 7.96 -1.68 -15.92
CA ILE A 114 6.97 -2.15 -14.96
C ILE A 114 7.19 -1.51 -13.59
N LEU A 115 8.42 -1.46 -13.11
CA LEU A 115 8.74 -0.88 -11.81
C LEU A 115 8.52 0.64 -11.77
N GLN A 116 8.89 1.35 -12.84
CA GLN A 116 8.60 2.78 -12.98
C GLN A 116 7.10 3.05 -13.03
N PHE A 117 6.34 2.26 -13.79
CA PHE A 117 4.89 2.35 -13.81
C PHE A 117 4.28 2.05 -12.44
N THR A 118 4.83 1.08 -11.71
CA THR A 118 4.42 0.75 -10.33
C THR A 118 4.61 1.93 -9.38
N LEU A 119 5.73 2.67 -9.50
CA LEU A 119 5.97 3.90 -8.73
C LEU A 119 5.00 5.03 -9.11
N TYR A 120 4.68 5.16 -10.39
CA TYR A 120 3.65 6.08 -10.87
C TYR A 120 2.28 5.74 -10.26
N LEU A 121 1.89 4.46 -10.25
CA LEU A 121 0.64 4.00 -9.63
C LEU A 121 0.56 4.36 -8.15
N LEU A 122 1.63 4.14 -7.40
CA LEU A 122 1.71 4.48 -5.97
C LEU A 122 1.58 5.99 -5.72
N SER A 123 1.90 6.82 -6.70
CA SER A 123 1.81 8.28 -6.62
C SER A 123 0.54 8.84 -7.26
N SER A 124 -0.20 8.02 -8.01
CA SER A 124 -1.39 8.44 -8.74
C SER A 124 -2.65 8.28 -7.90
N GLU A 125 -3.36 9.38 -7.69
CA GLU A 125 -4.71 9.34 -7.11
C GLU A 125 -5.77 8.83 -8.09
N ARG A 126 -5.45 8.75 -9.39
CA ARG A 126 -6.38 8.33 -10.44
C ARG A 126 -6.27 6.83 -10.72
N TRP A 127 -7.41 6.16 -10.87
CA TRP A 127 -7.53 4.74 -11.26
C TRP A 127 -8.60 4.56 -12.32
N ASN A 128 -8.25 5.05 -13.50
CA ASN A 128 -9.16 5.09 -14.64
C ASN A 128 -9.00 3.83 -15.48
N TYR A 129 -9.92 3.59 -16.42
CA TYR A 129 -9.85 2.45 -17.35
C TYR A 129 -8.52 2.36 -18.11
N ALA A 130 -7.93 3.51 -18.48
CA ALA A 130 -6.61 3.55 -19.12
C ALA A 130 -5.50 2.95 -18.24
N ILE A 131 -5.52 3.23 -16.93
CA ILE A 131 -4.55 2.70 -15.98
C ILE A 131 -4.74 1.19 -15.80
N LYS A 132 -5.99 0.73 -15.69
CA LYS A 132 -6.32 -0.70 -15.64
C LYS A 132 -5.84 -1.43 -16.90
N GLY A 133 -6.01 -0.82 -18.08
CA GLY A 133 -5.51 -1.34 -19.35
C GLY A 133 -3.98 -1.41 -19.39
N CYS A 134 -3.29 -0.37 -18.91
CA CYS A 134 -1.82 -0.38 -18.81
C CYS A 134 -1.32 -1.46 -17.86
N VAL A 135 -1.96 -1.63 -16.69
CA VAL A 135 -1.65 -2.74 -15.76
C VAL A 135 -1.78 -4.09 -16.46
N LEU A 136 -2.88 -4.31 -17.17
CA LEU A 136 -3.13 -5.58 -17.87
C LEU A 136 -2.07 -5.85 -18.95
N LEU A 137 -1.75 -4.83 -19.77
CA LEU A 137 -0.73 -4.94 -20.81
C LEU A 137 0.66 -5.23 -20.25
N LEU A 138 1.02 -4.58 -19.15
CA LEU A 138 2.31 -4.79 -18.49
C LEU A 138 2.38 -6.18 -17.85
N LEU A 139 1.30 -6.65 -17.23
CA LEU A 139 1.21 -8.02 -16.69
C LEU A 139 1.37 -9.07 -17.79
N THR A 140 0.66 -8.92 -18.91
CA THR A 140 0.75 -9.91 -20.01
C THR A 140 2.10 -9.87 -20.70
N ALA A 141 2.68 -8.68 -20.90
CA ALA A 141 4.02 -8.53 -21.45
C ALA A 141 5.07 -9.21 -20.57
N ASP A 142 5.02 -9.01 -19.24
CA ASP A 142 5.98 -9.62 -18.31
C ASP A 142 5.82 -11.14 -18.24
N ILE A 143 4.59 -11.66 -18.20
CA ILE A 143 4.34 -13.11 -18.21
C ILE A 143 4.87 -13.75 -19.50
N ALA A 144 4.54 -13.16 -20.66
CA ALA A 144 5.03 -13.65 -21.95
C ALA A 144 6.56 -13.64 -21.99
N HIS A 145 7.17 -12.60 -21.42
CA HIS A 145 8.60 -12.45 -21.33
C HIS A 145 9.25 -13.50 -20.40
N ILE A 146 8.68 -13.74 -19.22
CA ILE A 146 9.16 -14.76 -18.27
C ILE A 146 9.09 -16.17 -18.88
N LEU A 147 8.06 -16.44 -19.69
CA LEU A 147 7.93 -17.70 -20.43
C LEU A 147 8.93 -17.81 -21.59
N ALA A 148 9.30 -16.69 -22.21
CA ALA A 148 10.25 -16.65 -23.31
C ALA A 148 11.72 -16.74 -22.85
N CYS A 149 12.04 -16.23 -21.65
CA CYS A 149 13.37 -16.39 -21.07
C CYS A 149 13.64 -17.84 -20.68
N SER A 150 14.69 -18.43 -21.26
CA SER A 150 15.19 -19.74 -20.85
C SER A 150 15.79 -19.65 -19.44
N CYS A 151 14.97 -19.90 -18.43
CA CYS A 151 15.39 -19.83 -17.03
C CYS A 151 16.16 -21.10 -16.65
N SER A 152 17.46 -20.96 -16.40
CA SER A 152 18.37 -22.06 -16.08
C SER A 152 18.29 -22.53 -14.61
N GLY A 153 17.50 -21.85 -13.77
CA GLY A 153 17.29 -22.23 -12.38
C GLY A 153 16.22 -21.41 -11.65
N ILE A 154 15.86 -21.86 -10.44
CA ILE A 154 14.79 -21.25 -9.62
C ILE A 154 15.09 -19.78 -9.27
N ILE A 155 16.36 -19.45 -9.01
CA ILE A 155 16.79 -18.07 -8.69
C ILE A 155 16.52 -17.13 -9.88
N GLU A 156 16.61 -17.64 -11.10
CA GLU A 156 16.38 -16.89 -12.33
C GLU A 156 14.90 -16.60 -12.55
N VAL A 157 14.07 -17.62 -12.37
CA VAL A 157 12.62 -17.46 -12.41
C VAL A 157 12.18 -16.42 -11.36
N ILE A 158 12.66 -16.53 -10.13
CA ILE A 158 12.31 -15.58 -9.06
C ILE A 158 12.73 -14.16 -9.44
N TRP A 159 13.94 -13.98 -9.99
CA TRP A 159 14.43 -12.66 -10.39
C TRP A 159 13.57 -12.00 -11.47
N TRP A 160 13.12 -12.78 -12.46
CA TRP A 160 12.24 -12.26 -13.50
C TRP A 160 10.80 -12.06 -13.03
N MET A 161 10.35 -12.79 -12.00
CA MET A 161 9.02 -12.62 -11.40
C MET A 161 8.94 -11.44 -10.41
N LEU A 162 10.05 -10.88 -9.92
CA LEU A 162 10.04 -9.79 -8.94
C LEU A 162 9.24 -8.54 -9.40
N PRO A 163 9.42 -8.01 -10.63
CA PRO A 163 8.61 -6.89 -11.13
C PRO A 163 7.11 -7.23 -11.17
N LEU A 164 6.75 -8.43 -11.64
CA LEU A 164 5.38 -8.92 -11.70
C LEU A 164 4.73 -8.96 -10.31
N ILE A 165 5.40 -9.60 -9.34
CA ILE A 165 4.91 -9.74 -7.97
C ILE A 165 4.72 -8.35 -7.35
N ASN A 166 5.67 -7.44 -7.57
CA ASN A 166 5.60 -6.09 -7.06
C ASN A 166 4.40 -5.31 -7.66
N LEU A 167 4.21 -5.38 -8.97
CA LEU A 167 3.06 -4.76 -9.64
C LEU A 167 1.74 -5.33 -9.11
N ALA A 168 1.64 -6.65 -8.94
CA ALA A 168 0.45 -7.32 -8.43
C ALA A 168 0.10 -6.89 -7.00
N VAL A 169 1.08 -6.87 -6.09
CA VAL A 169 0.91 -6.42 -4.70
C VAL A 169 0.45 -4.97 -4.64
N VAL A 170 1.06 -4.09 -5.44
CA VAL A 170 0.69 -2.68 -5.50
C VAL A 170 -0.72 -2.51 -6.07
N CYS A 171 -1.09 -3.25 -7.11
CA CYS A 171 -2.44 -3.21 -7.67
C CYS A 171 -3.49 -3.70 -6.66
N TYR A 172 -3.21 -4.78 -5.93
CA TYR A 172 -4.08 -5.29 -4.88
C TYR A 172 -4.27 -4.27 -3.75
N ALA A 173 -3.17 -3.65 -3.29
CA ALA A 173 -3.21 -2.60 -2.29
C ALA A 173 -4.04 -1.39 -2.75
N GLN A 174 -3.77 -0.88 -3.96
CA GLN A 174 -4.49 0.25 -4.55
C GLN A 174 -5.99 -0.05 -4.70
N PHE A 175 -6.34 -1.29 -5.06
CA PHE A 175 -7.73 -1.72 -5.15
C PHE A 175 -8.42 -1.70 -3.79
N ASN A 176 -7.79 -2.27 -2.75
CA ASN A 176 -8.35 -2.30 -1.41
C ASN A 176 -8.51 -0.90 -0.80
N MET A 177 -7.51 -0.04 -0.97
CA MET A 177 -7.55 1.36 -0.51
C MET A 177 -8.72 2.12 -1.14
N ARG A 178 -8.95 1.92 -2.44
CA ARG A 178 -10.03 2.59 -3.16
C ARG A 178 -11.40 2.04 -2.79
N ARG A 179 -11.52 0.72 -2.64
CA ARG A 179 -12.75 0.12 -2.13
C ARG A 179 -13.11 0.68 -0.75
N SER A 180 -12.14 0.79 0.14
CA SER A 180 -12.34 1.42 1.45
C SER A 180 -12.82 2.86 1.34
N ARG A 181 -12.28 3.64 0.39
CA ARG A 181 -12.71 5.02 0.15
C ARG A 181 -14.13 5.11 -0.43
N ASP A 182 -14.47 4.27 -1.41
CA ASP A 182 -15.80 4.22 -2.03
C ASP A 182 -16.87 3.84 -1.00
N ASP A 183 -16.54 2.95 -0.06
CA ASP A 183 -17.45 2.56 1.03
C ASP A 183 -17.69 3.72 2.01
N ILE A 184 -16.65 4.52 2.32
CA ILE A 184 -16.79 5.75 3.13
C ILE A 184 -17.61 6.81 2.37
N GLU A 185 -17.37 7.02 1.08
CA GLU A 185 -18.15 7.98 0.27
C GLU A 185 -19.64 7.59 0.20
N LYS A 186 -19.95 6.28 0.11
CA LYS A 186 -21.34 5.80 0.18
C LYS A 186 -21.99 6.07 1.53
N LEU A 187 -21.28 5.80 2.64
CA LEU A 187 -21.77 6.11 3.98
C LEU A 187 -22.02 7.62 4.15
N ALA A 188 -21.11 8.46 3.67
CA ALA A 188 -21.29 9.90 3.66
C ALA A 188 -22.52 10.31 2.83
N SER A 189 -22.72 9.72 1.65
CA SER A 189 -23.86 10.04 0.79
C SER A 189 -25.23 9.65 1.38
N ARG A 190 -25.31 8.52 2.11
CA ARG A 190 -26.52 8.12 2.84
C ARG A 190 -26.86 9.10 3.96
N ALA A 191 -25.85 9.56 4.71
CA ALA A 191 -26.01 10.57 5.76
C ALA A 191 -26.55 11.92 5.24
N TYR A 192 -26.29 12.24 3.97
CA TYR A 192 -26.85 13.44 3.33
C TYR A 192 -28.26 13.21 2.77
N HIS A 193 -28.61 11.97 2.39
CA HIS A 193 -29.92 11.65 1.81
C HIS A 193 -31.01 11.55 2.87
N ASP A 194 -30.73 11.00 4.05
CA ASP A 194 -31.64 11.01 5.22
C ASP A 194 -31.96 12.41 5.73
N LYS A 195 -31.23 13.43 5.26
CA LYS A 195 -31.45 14.83 5.63
C LYS A 195 -32.46 15.57 4.76
N ASN A 196 -32.86 14.97 3.63
CA ASN A 196 -33.74 15.58 2.63
C ASN A 196 -35.11 14.90 2.49
N ASP A 197 -35.36 13.84 3.26
CA ASP A 197 -36.68 13.23 3.47
C ASP A 197 -37.23 13.62 4.87
#